data_AF-A0A838JVF3-F1
#
_entry.id   AF-A0A838JVF3-F1
#
_cell.length_a   1.000
_cell.length_b   1.000
_cell.length_c   1.000
_cell.angle_alpha   90.00
_cell.angle_beta   90.00
_cell.angle_gamma   90.00
#
_symmetry.space_group_name_H-M   'P 1'
#
loop_
_entity.id
_entity.type
_entity.pdbx_description
1 polymer ?
#
loop_
_entity_poly.entity_id
_entity_poly.type
_entity_poly.pdbx_seq_one_letter_code
_entity_poly.pdbx_strand_id
1 'polypeptide(L)'
;MPSEAVRDAAPEHERRTPVGTVNVVDPHPLNWLYITWNTMEEPVRTDETGAIVGAAMEDSHWEDATLVVKVREGIRFQDGTTLTAHSVRRAFDEVQKWKAPHPPGTYLNFHPDTTVDVTDDYTIRFNFPEPDGLALAKFRGFHIPSESFWDSGEGFGYRRLGTGEGHW
;
A
#
# COMPACT_ATOMS: atom_id res chain seq x y z
N MET A 1 3.36 -53.84 -29.28
CA MET A 1 4.47 -52.86 -29.34
C MET A 1 3.86 -51.48 -29.28
N PRO A 2 3.93 -50.76 -28.15
CA PRO A 2 3.42 -49.40 -28.07
C PRO A 2 4.44 -48.44 -28.70
N SER A 3 3.95 -47.58 -29.60
CA SER A 3 4.71 -46.49 -30.18
C SER A 3 4.83 -45.37 -29.15
N GLU A 4 6.04 -45.09 -28.66
CA GLU A 4 6.34 -43.88 -27.90
C GLU A 4 6.12 -42.65 -28.80
N ALA A 5 5.10 -41.85 -28.47
CA ALA A 5 4.97 -40.53 -29.04
C ALA A 5 6.03 -39.63 -28.39
N VAL A 6 7.07 -39.31 -29.13
CA VAL A 6 8.02 -38.25 -28.80
C VAL A 6 7.21 -36.96 -28.70
N ARG A 7 7.07 -36.43 -27.48
CA ARG A 7 6.54 -35.09 -27.26
C ARG A 7 7.62 -34.11 -27.71
N ASP A 8 7.42 -33.49 -28.86
CA ASP A 8 8.21 -32.33 -29.26
C ASP A 8 8.15 -31.28 -28.14
N ALA A 9 9.32 -30.86 -27.68
CA ALA A 9 9.45 -29.77 -26.74
C ALA A 9 8.83 -28.51 -27.38
N ALA A 10 7.88 -27.88 -26.68
CA ALA A 10 7.34 -26.60 -27.11
C ALA A 10 8.49 -25.59 -27.26
N PRO A 11 8.47 -24.75 -28.31
CA PRO A 11 9.53 -23.78 -28.52
C PRO A 11 9.63 -22.86 -27.29
N GLU A 12 10.86 -22.60 -26.84
CA GLU A 12 11.13 -21.59 -25.82
C GLU A 12 10.59 -20.25 -26.32
N HIS A 13 9.46 -19.81 -25.77
CA HIS A 13 9.01 -18.44 -25.95
C HIS A 13 10.09 -17.54 -25.33
N GLU A 14 10.83 -16.80 -26.17
CA GLU A 14 11.61 -15.65 -25.73
C GLU A 14 10.72 -14.83 -24.81
N ARG A 15 11.08 -14.73 -23.53
CA ARG A 15 10.38 -13.91 -22.55
C ARG A 15 10.55 -12.45 -22.96
N ARG A 16 9.70 -11.95 -23.85
CA ARG A 16 9.62 -10.52 -24.13
C ARG A 16 9.25 -9.83 -22.83
N THR A 17 10.10 -8.91 -22.40
CA THR A 17 9.76 -7.98 -21.32
C THR A 17 8.50 -7.24 -21.75
N PRO A 18 7.41 -7.26 -20.95
CA PRO A 18 6.24 -6.46 -21.24
C PRO A 18 6.66 -4.99 -21.40
N VAL A 19 6.33 -4.38 -22.54
CA VAL A 19 6.60 -2.96 -22.81
C VAL A 19 5.26 -2.26 -22.92
N GLY A 20 4.99 -1.34 -21.99
CA GLY A 20 3.78 -0.53 -21.97
C GLY A 20 3.59 0.13 -20.62
N THR A 21 3.63 1.47 -20.59
CA THR A 21 3.20 2.25 -19.42
C THR A 21 1.76 2.69 -19.65
N VAL A 22 0.85 2.28 -18.77
CA VAL A 22 -0.51 2.82 -18.76
C VAL A 22 -0.49 4.09 -17.89
N ASN A 23 -0.63 5.24 -18.52
CA ASN A 23 -0.84 6.50 -17.81
C ASN A 23 -2.35 6.67 -17.57
N VAL A 24 -2.81 6.39 -16.35
CA VAL A 24 -4.21 6.63 -15.97
C VAL A 24 -4.36 8.11 -15.65
N VAL A 25 -5.10 8.84 -16.50
CA VAL A 25 -5.44 10.25 -16.27
C VAL A 25 -6.92 10.33 -15.94
N ASP A 26 -7.21 10.69 -14.70
CA ASP A 26 -8.56 10.69 -14.16
C ASP A 26 -8.90 12.09 -13.61
N PRO A 27 -9.83 12.82 -14.26
CA PRO A 27 -10.17 14.18 -13.84
C PRO A 27 -11.21 14.23 -12.72
N HIS A 28 -11.77 13.10 -12.28
CA HIS A 28 -12.84 13.08 -11.28
C HIS A 28 -12.26 13.15 -9.85
N PRO A 29 -12.69 14.09 -9.00
CA PRO A 29 -12.02 14.43 -7.73
C PRO A 29 -12.02 13.31 -6.67
N LEU A 30 -12.76 12.22 -6.93
CA LEU A 30 -12.85 11.05 -6.04
C LEU A 30 -12.40 9.75 -6.69
N ASN A 31 -12.09 9.73 -8.00
CA ASN A 31 -11.84 8.47 -8.68
C ASN A 31 -10.40 7.94 -8.48
N TRP A 32 -9.51 8.80 -7.97
CA TRP A 32 -8.24 8.40 -7.36
C TRP A 32 -8.41 7.32 -6.27
N LEU A 33 -9.49 7.34 -5.47
CA LEU A 33 -9.76 6.29 -4.46
C LEU A 33 -9.90 4.92 -5.11
N TYR A 34 -10.55 4.84 -6.26
CA TYR A 34 -10.68 3.58 -6.99
C TYR A 34 -9.36 3.17 -7.62
N ILE A 35 -8.55 4.12 -8.10
CA ILE A 35 -7.22 3.85 -8.63
C ILE A 35 -6.34 3.28 -7.52
N THR A 36 -6.13 3.99 -6.41
CA THR A 36 -5.27 3.55 -5.30
C THR A 36 -5.74 2.23 -4.71
N TRP A 37 -7.06 2.05 -4.55
CA TRP A 37 -7.62 0.79 -4.08
C TRP A 37 -7.22 -0.39 -4.97
N ASN A 38 -7.18 -0.21 -6.30
CA ASN A 38 -6.88 -1.30 -7.24
C ASN A 38 -5.40 -1.41 -7.62
N THR A 39 -4.58 -0.40 -7.37
CA THR A 39 -3.18 -0.36 -7.82
C THR A 39 -2.15 -0.36 -6.69
N MET A 40 -2.56 -0.09 -5.45
CA MET A 40 -1.68 -0.03 -4.28
C MET A 40 -2.04 -1.09 -3.23
N GLU A 41 -1.10 -1.34 -2.33
CA GLU A 41 -1.29 -2.22 -1.19
C GLU A 41 -1.94 -1.48 -0.03
N GLU A 42 -2.65 -2.21 0.83
CA GLU A 42 -3.26 -1.71 2.07
C GLU A 42 -2.97 -2.71 3.20
N PRO A 43 -2.80 -2.26 4.46
CA PRO A 43 -2.65 -3.19 5.58
C PRO A 43 -3.85 -4.13 5.70
N VAL A 44 -5.06 -3.62 5.47
CA VAL A 44 -6.31 -4.37 5.59
C VAL A 44 -7.19 -4.18 4.35
N ARG A 45 -8.05 -5.16 4.07
CA ARG A 45 -9.09 -5.13 3.04
C ARG A 45 -10.44 -5.45 3.66
N THR A 46 -11.48 -5.49 2.84
CA THR A 46 -12.78 -6.07 3.20
C THR A 46 -13.01 -7.37 2.47
N ASP A 47 -13.54 -8.37 3.16
CA ASP A 47 -14.02 -9.61 2.54
C ASP A 47 -15.40 -9.45 1.87
N GLU A 48 -15.95 -10.52 1.32
CA GLU A 48 -17.25 -10.55 0.65
C GLU A 48 -18.45 -10.22 1.57
N THR A 49 -18.25 -10.31 2.89
CA THR A 49 -19.27 -9.96 3.90
C THR A 49 -19.16 -8.51 4.34
N GLY A 50 -18.11 -7.81 3.93
CA GLY A 50 -17.80 -6.44 4.32
C GLY A 50 -17.01 -6.36 5.64
N ALA A 51 -16.51 -7.47 6.17
CA ALA A 51 -15.68 -7.47 7.37
C ALA A 51 -14.25 -7.02 7.04
N ILE A 52 -13.62 -6.27 7.94
CA ILE A 52 -12.21 -5.88 7.79
C ILE A 52 -11.34 -7.11 8.04
N VAL A 53 -10.46 -7.43 7.10
CA VAL A 53 -9.53 -8.57 7.13
C VAL A 53 -8.11 -8.11 6.81
N GLY A 54 -7.11 -8.82 7.33
CA GLY A 54 -5.70 -8.54 7.04
C GLY A 54 -5.35 -8.74 5.55
N ALA A 55 -4.52 -7.85 5.01
CA ALA A 55 -3.95 -7.93 3.67
C ALA A 55 -2.42 -7.87 3.74
N ALA A 56 -1.82 -6.68 3.58
CA ALA A 56 -0.38 -6.50 3.83
C ALA A 56 -0.03 -6.64 5.31
N MET A 57 -1.00 -6.46 6.20
CA MET A 57 -0.93 -6.86 7.61
C MET A 57 -1.33 -8.34 7.74
N GLU A 58 -0.43 -9.16 8.26
CA GLU A 58 -0.70 -10.55 8.61
C GLU A 58 -1.36 -10.67 9.98
N ASP A 59 -0.87 -9.89 10.96
CA ASP A 59 -1.34 -9.92 12.34
C ASP A 59 -1.13 -8.56 13.02
N SER A 60 -1.84 -8.31 14.11
CA SER A 60 -1.65 -7.12 14.94
C SER A 60 -2.16 -7.28 16.37
N HIS A 61 -1.50 -6.65 17.32
CA HIS A 61 -1.94 -6.57 18.71
C HIS A 61 -1.62 -5.22 19.34
N TRP A 62 -2.40 -4.85 20.36
CA TRP A 62 -2.17 -3.63 21.13
C TRP A 62 -1.24 -3.89 22.32
N GLU A 63 -0.30 -2.98 22.52
CA GLU A 63 0.55 -2.83 23.71
C GLU A 63 0.36 -1.41 24.23
N ASP A 64 -0.50 -1.24 25.25
CA ASP A 64 -0.97 0.06 25.73
C ASP A 64 -1.54 0.93 24.57
N ALA A 65 -0.88 2.05 24.25
CA ALA A 65 -1.23 2.93 23.15
C ALA A 65 -0.44 2.65 21.86
N THR A 66 0.19 1.49 21.75
CA THR A 66 0.97 1.08 20.56
C THR A 66 0.27 -0.07 19.84
N LEU A 67 0.01 0.08 18.54
CA LEU A 67 -0.41 -1.04 17.70
C LEU A 67 0.82 -1.66 17.05
N VAL A 68 1.14 -2.88 17.44
CA VAL A 68 2.20 -3.68 16.80
C VAL A 68 1.58 -4.41 15.61
N VAL A 69 2.19 -4.26 14.45
CA VAL A 69 1.72 -4.82 13.19
C VAL A 69 2.81 -5.70 12.59
N LYS A 70 2.45 -6.95 12.31
CA LYS A 70 3.27 -7.86 11.51
C LYS A 70 2.89 -7.73 10.04
N VAL A 71 3.85 -7.33 9.22
CA VAL A 71 3.73 -7.23 7.78
C VAL A 71 3.87 -8.62 7.15
N ARG A 72 2.97 -8.96 6.23
CA ARG A 72 2.96 -10.24 5.53
C ARG A 72 4.18 -10.36 4.63
N GLU A 73 4.96 -11.42 4.84
CA GLU A 73 6.12 -11.73 4.01
C GLU A 73 5.72 -12.20 2.60
N GLY A 74 6.60 -11.95 1.62
CA GLY A 74 6.45 -12.46 0.26
C GLY A 74 5.56 -11.62 -0.67
N ILE A 75 5.00 -10.50 -0.20
CA ILE A 75 4.29 -9.55 -1.05
C ILE A 75 5.28 -8.79 -1.94
N ARG A 76 4.94 -8.66 -3.22
CA ARG A 76 5.69 -7.87 -4.21
C ARG A 76 4.81 -6.79 -4.81
N PHE A 77 5.37 -5.60 -4.96
CA PHE A 77 4.77 -4.54 -5.75
C PHE A 77 4.84 -4.87 -7.25
N GLN A 78 4.12 -4.08 -8.05
CA GLN A 78 4.04 -4.26 -9.51
C GLN A 78 5.39 -4.05 -10.22
N ASP A 79 6.30 -3.27 -9.63
CA ASP A 79 7.67 -3.08 -10.12
C ASP A 79 8.64 -4.20 -9.68
N GLY A 80 8.14 -5.20 -8.95
CA GLY A 80 8.87 -6.38 -8.51
C GLY A 80 9.60 -6.24 -7.18
N THR A 81 9.64 -5.03 -6.58
CA THR A 81 10.25 -4.83 -5.26
C THR A 81 9.38 -5.46 -4.16
N THR A 82 10.00 -5.78 -3.03
CA THR A 82 9.32 -6.42 -1.90
C THR A 82 8.61 -5.37 -1.04
N LEU A 83 7.40 -5.66 -0.58
CA LEU A 83 6.75 -4.87 0.47
C LEU A 83 7.32 -5.28 1.84
N THR A 84 7.82 -4.30 2.59
CA THR A 84 8.39 -4.48 3.94
C THR A 84 7.83 -3.43 4.91
N ALA A 85 8.12 -3.57 6.20
CA ALA A 85 7.82 -2.56 7.22
C ALA A 85 8.40 -1.17 6.88
N HIS A 86 9.51 -1.10 6.16
CA HIS A 86 10.09 0.17 5.70
C HIS A 86 9.21 0.88 4.66
N SER A 87 8.58 0.12 3.76
CA SER A 87 7.61 0.68 2.79
C SER A 87 6.37 1.24 3.50
N VAL A 88 5.89 0.53 4.53
CA VAL A 88 4.78 0.99 5.39
C VAL A 88 5.15 2.28 6.10
N ARG A 89 6.35 2.35 6.69
CA ARG A 89 6.86 3.56 7.32
C ARG A 89 6.95 4.73 6.35
N ARG A 90 7.51 4.53 5.15
CA ARG A 90 7.62 5.60 4.17
C ARG A 90 6.25 6.14 3.77
N ALA A 91 5.29 5.25 3.52
CA ALA A 91 3.92 5.66 3.22
C ALA A 91 3.31 6.48 4.37
N PHE A 92 3.53 6.07 5.63
CA PHE A 92 3.05 6.81 6.80
C PHE A 92 3.67 8.22 6.85
N ASP A 93 5.00 8.30 6.76
CA ASP A 93 5.74 9.55 6.83
C ASP A 93 5.36 10.52 5.70
N GLU A 94 5.08 10.03 4.49
CA GLU A 94 4.64 10.85 3.37
C GLU A 94 3.19 11.35 3.51
N VAL A 95 2.28 10.51 3.99
CA VAL A 95 0.86 10.87 4.18
C VAL A 95 0.69 11.88 5.31
N GLN A 96 1.50 11.80 6.37
CA GLN A 96 1.46 12.73 7.51
C GLN A 96 1.83 14.17 7.15
N LYS A 97 2.49 14.40 6.00
CA LYS A 97 2.82 15.76 5.54
C LYS A 97 1.59 16.56 5.12
N TRP A 98 0.42 15.92 4.97
CA TRP A 98 -0.80 16.58 4.52
C TRP A 98 -1.76 16.90 5.65
N LYS A 99 -2.44 18.04 5.51
CA LYS A 99 -3.45 18.49 6.46
C LYS A 99 -4.75 17.69 6.36
N ALA A 100 -5.15 17.35 5.13
CA ALA A 100 -6.30 16.53 4.82
C ALA A 100 -5.96 15.50 3.73
N PRO A 101 -5.17 14.45 4.06
CA PRO A 101 -4.87 13.35 3.13
C PRO A 101 -6.13 12.77 2.50
N HIS A 102 -7.22 12.64 3.27
CA HIS A 102 -8.42 11.94 2.79
C HIS A 102 -9.59 12.93 2.53
N PRO A 103 -9.90 13.25 1.26
CA PRO A 103 -11.12 13.96 0.86
C PRO A 103 -12.43 13.42 1.47
N PRO A 104 -12.62 12.10 1.71
CA PRO A 104 -13.81 11.59 2.39
C PRO A 104 -13.97 12.09 3.84
N GLY A 105 -12.89 12.53 4.48
CA GLY A 105 -12.92 13.19 5.79
C GLY A 105 -11.69 12.92 6.65
N THR A 106 -11.36 13.88 7.52
CA THR A 106 -10.17 13.83 8.40
C THR A 106 -10.21 12.73 9.47
N TYR A 107 -11.35 12.08 9.67
CA TYR A 107 -11.48 10.95 10.61
C TYR A 107 -10.68 9.71 10.18
N LEU A 108 -10.27 9.63 8.91
CA LEU A 108 -9.36 8.60 8.39
C LEU A 108 -7.87 8.90 8.69
N ASN A 109 -7.56 10.08 9.22
CA ASN A 109 -6.18 10.46 9.52
C ASN A 109 -5.75 9.86 10.86
N PHE A 110 -4.51 9.40 10.93
CA PHE A 110 -3.89 9.15 12.23
C PHE A 110 -3.72 10.46 12.99
N HIS A 111 -3.56 10.36 14.31
CA HIS A 111 -3.27 11.53 15.12
C HIS A 111 -1.95 12.19 14.64
N PRO A 112 -1.84 13.53 14.60
CA PRO A 112 -0.61 14.20 14.15
C PRO A 112 0.65 13.81 14.93
N ASP A 113 0.47 13.48 16.22
CA ASP A 113 1.56 13.04 17.10
C ASP A 113 1.79 11.51 17.08
N THR A 114 1.10 10.75 16.21
CA THR A 114 1.40 9.33 16.01
C THR A 114 2.78 9.18 15.38
N THR A 115 3.59 8.26 15.92
CA THR A 115 4.91 7.92 15.36
C THR A 115 4.96 6.46 14.95
N VAL A 116 5.91 6.09 14.10
CA VAL A 116 6.13 4.70 13.69
C VAL A 116 7.58 4.27 13.89
N ASP A 117 7.76 3.10 14.48
CA ASP A 117 9.06 2.46 14.64
C ASP A 117 9.10 1.13 13.88
N VAL A 118 10.14 0.95 13.07
CA VAL A 118 10.40 -0.32 12.37
C VAL A 118 11.41 -1.11 13.20
N THR A 119 10.99 -2.23 13.78
CA THR A 119 11.86 -3.05 14.65
C THR A 119 12.64 -4.10 13.87
N ASP A 120 12.07 -4.56 12.74
CA ASP A 120 12.70 -5.43 11.76
C ASP A 120 11.99 -5.28 10.39
N ASP A 121 12.39 -6.04 9.38
CA ASP A 121 11.86 -5.90 8.02
C ASP A 121 10.35 -6.19 7.89
N TYR A 122 9.74 -6.86 8.87
CA TYR A 122 8.33 -7.27 8.84
C TYR A 122 7.55 -6.92 10.10
N THR A 123 8.11 -6.08 10.97
CA THR A 123 7.43 -5.61 12.18
C THR A 123 7.51 -4.09 12.28
N ILE A 124 6.34 -3.46 12.36
CA ILE A 124 6.20 -2.01 12.55
C ILE A 124 5.29 -1.73 13.75
N ARG A 125 5.66 -0.72 14.53
CA ARG A 125 4.94 -0.28 15.72
C ARG A 125 4.38 1.11 15.46
N PHE A 126 3.07 1.27 15.55
CA PHE A 126 2.40 2.57 15.49
C PHE A 126 2.16 3.04 16.92
N ASN A 127 2.91 4.06 17.37
CA ASN A 127 2.78 4.61 18.71
C ASN A 127 1.80 5.79 18.66
N PHE A 128 0.63 5.63 19.28
CA PHE A 128 -0.39 6.66 19.35
C PHE A 128 -0.28 7.42 20.70
N PRO A 129 -0.70 8.70 20.77
CA PRO A 129 -0.78 9.42 22.04
C PRO A 129 -1.80 8.80 23.00
N GLU A 130 -2.86 8.20 22.45
CA GLU A 130 -3.87 7.42 23.15
C GLU A 130 -4.33 6.26 22.26
N PRO A 131 -4.84 5.14 22.82
CA PRO A 131 -5.31 4.02 22.02
C PRO A 131 -6.39 4.44 21.00
N ASP A 132 -6.13 4.18 19.72
CA ASP A 132 -7.01 4.56 18.63
C ASP A 132 -7.87 3.37 18.18
N GLY A 133 -9.09 3.29 18.70
CA GLY A 133 -10.05 2.24 18.35
C GLY A 133 -10.45 2.20 16.87
N LEU A 134 -10.14 3.25 16.10
CA LEU A 134 -10.39 3.32 14.66
C LEU A 134 -9.15 2.99 13.82
N ALA A 135 -8.02 2.60 14.42
CA ALA A 135 -6.76 2.35 13.69
C ALA A 135 -6.95 1.41 12.47
N LEU A 136 -7.69 0.31 12.64
CA LEU A 136 -7.97 -0.62 11.52
C LEU A 136 -8.86 0.00 10.43
N ALA A 137 -9.79 0.88 10.80
CA ALA A 137 -10.59 1.61 9.82
C ALA A 137 -9.73 2.66 9.08
N LYS A 138 -8.80 3.32 9.76
CA LYS A 138 -7.84 4.25 9.15
C LYS A 138 -6.89 3.54 8.18
N PHE A 139 -6.51 2.30 8.48
CA PHE A 139 -5.75 1.47 7.55
C PHE A 139 -6.44 1.21 6.20
N ARG A 140 -7.76 1.39 6.09
CA ARG A 140 -8.47 1.30 4.79
C ARG A 140 -8.23 2.50 3.87
N GLY A 141 -7.86 3.65 4.42
CA GLY A 141 -7.43 4.82 3.64
C GLY A 141 -5.90 4.88 3.47
N PHE A 142 -5.17 3.98 4.11
CA PHE A 142 -3.73 4.02 4.16
C PHE A 142 -3.11 3.16 3.06
N HIS A 143 -2.78 3.81 1.94
CA HIS A 143 -2.19 3.15 0.77
C HIS A 143 -0.68 3.09 0.86
N ILE A 144 -0.12 1.93 0.53
CA ILE A 144 1.30 1.61 0.55
C ILE A 144 1.75 1.37 -0.90
N PRO A 145 2.34 2.36 -1.57
CA PRO A 145 2.95 2.17 -2.88
C PRO A 145 4.41 1.73 -2.75
N SER A 146 5.03 1.30 -3.85
CA SER A 146 6.47 1.05 -3.90
C SER A 146 7.26 2.36 -3.85
N GLU A 147 8.56 2.25 -3.58
CA GLU A 147 9.47 3.40 -3.50
C GLU A 147 9.49 4.24 -4.79
N SER A 148 9.30 3.60 -5.95
CA SER A 148 9.31 4.26 -7.26
C SER A 148 8.17 5.27 -7.43
N PHE A 149 7.03 5.06 -6.77
CA PHE A 149 5.93 6.03 -6.73
C PHE A 149 6.37 7.38 -6.15
N TRP A 150 7.17 7.33 -5.09
CA TRP A 150 7.71 8.52 -4.43
C TRP A 150 8.91 9.11 -5.20
N ASP A 151 9.82 8.25 -5.67
CA ASP A 151 11.11 8.66 -6.24
C ASP A 151 11.01 9.20 -7.67
N SER A 152 10.10 8.65 -8.50
CA SER A 152 9.85 9.14 -9.85
C SER A 152 9.32 10.58 -9.86
N GLY A 153 8.75 11.00 -8.72
CA GLY A 153 8.37 12.39 -8.46
C GLY A 153 7.08 12.81 -9.14
N GLU A 154 6.32 11.91 -9.77
CA GLU A 154 4.94 12.23 -10.15
C GLU A 154 4.01 12.08 -8.96
N GLY A 155 4.08 10.95 -8.22
CA GLY A 155 3.38 10.72 -6.97
C GLY A 155 1.94 11.28 -6.94
N PHE A 156 1.54 11.85 -5.80
CA PHE A 156 0.32 12.66 -5.68
C PHE A 156 0.54 14.11 -6.15
N GLY A 157 1.13 14.30 -7.33
CA GLY A 157 1.37 15.62 -7.91
C GLY A 157 2.41 16.50 -7.19
N TYR A 158 3.08 16.00 -6.15
CA TYR A 158 3.99 16.75 -5.28
C TYR A 158 5.04 17.59 -6.01
N ARG A 159 5.77 17.00 -6.96
CA ARG A 159 6.85 17.73 -7.68
C ARG A 159 6.30 18.86 -8.54
N ARG A 160 5.04 18.75 -8.96
CA ARG A 160 4.36 19.74 -9.79
C ARG A 160 3.68 20.83 -8.96
N LEU A 161 3.08 20.47 -7.82
CA LEU A 161 2.15 21.34 -7.09
C LEU A 161 2.66 21.74 -5.70
N GLY A 162 3.74 21.12 -5.21
CA GLY A 162 4.27 21.35 -3.87
C GLY A 162 3.43 20.74 -2.74
N THR A 163 2.34 20.05 -3.08
CA THR A 163 1.43 19.35 -2.16
C THR A 163 0.72 18.22 -2.90
N GLY A 164 0.31 17.18 -2.18
CA GLY A 164 -0.64 16.17 -2.65
C GLY A 164 -2.04 16.32 -2.08
N GLU A 165 -2.27 17.32 -1.21
CA GLU A 165 -3.60 17.60 -0.65
C GLU A 165 -4.57 18.01 -1.77
N GLY A 166 -5.61 17.19 -1.99
CA GLY A 166 -6.59 17.41 -3.05
C GLY A 166 -6.05 17.18 -4.48
N HIS A 167 -4.85 16.61 -4.62
CA HIS A 167 -4.16 16.40 -5.89
C HIS A 167 -3.71 14.95 -6.04
N TRP A 168 -4.70 14.08 -5.98
CA TRP A 168 -4.58 12.64 -6.10
C TRP A 168 -4.79 12.16 -7.54
#